data_AF-A0AAD8CA36-F1
#
_entry.id   AF-A0AAD8CA36-F1
#
_cell.length_a   1.000
_cell.length_b   1.000
_cell.length_c   1.000
_cell.angle_alpha   90.00
_cell.angle_beta   90.00
_cell.angle_gamma   90.00
#
_symmetry.space_group_name_H-M   'P 1'
#
loop_
_entity.id
_entity.type
_entity.pdbx_description
1 polymer ?
#
loop_
_entity_poly.entity_id
_entity_poly.type
_entity_poly.pdbx_seq_one_letter_code
_entity_poly.pdbx_strand_id
1 'polypeptide(L)'
;PPQLMKSDQTVRVELGDSVNVSVDVLLALNHQLTVLYQKQNVLNKCGTKLCVQTSETMNKWRQQIKIGINNITTQDMGNLTFTMCSNFKAESFCTNMTITILPLHEP
;
A
#
# COMPACT_ATOMS: atom_id res chain seq x y z
N PRO A 1 -11.24 -1.42 19.61
CA PRO A 1 -11.56 -1.08 18.20
C PRO A 1 -10.54 -1.71 17.24
N PRO A 2 -10.94 -2.27 16.10
CA PRO A 2 -9.98 -2.70 15.08
C PRO A 2 -9.14 -1.49 14.66
N GLN A 3 -7.83 -1.58 14.84
CA GLN A 3 -6.89 -0.55 14.41
C GLN A 3 -6.20 -1.06 13.16
N LEU A 4 -6.41 -0.40 12.03
CA LEU A 4 -5.51 -0.52 10.90
C LEU A 4 -4.18 0.11 11.32
N MET A 5 -3.21 -0.72 11.74
CA MET A 5 -1.84 -0.25 11.87
C MET A 5 -1.33 0.10 10.49
N LYS A 6 -0.92 1.34 10.30
CA LYS A 6 -0.24 1.82 9.10
C LYS A 6 1.09 2.43 9.51
N SER A 7 2.06 2.34 8.62
CA SER A 7 3.30 3.09 8.74
C SER A 7 3.51 3.78 7.41
N ASP A 8 3.44 5.11 7.40
CA ASP A 8 3.86 5.87 6.23
C ASP A 8 5.34 5.59 6.00
N GLN A 9 5.75 5.47 4.74
CA GLN A 9 7.09 5.03 4.36
C GLN A 9 7.77 6.11 3.55
N THR A 10 9.04 6.39 3.86
CA THR A 10 9.88 7.25 3.04
C THR A 10 11.01 6.43 2.47
N VAL A 11 11.18 6.47 1.15
CA VAL A 11 12.25 5.77 0.44
C VAL A 11 13.06 6.77 -0.38
N ARG A 12 14.37 6.56 -0.41
CA ARG A 12 15.30 7.33 -1.24
C ARG A 12 15.85 6.40 -2.33
N VAL A 13 15.76 6.83 -3.58
CA VAL A 13 16.04 5.98 -4.76
C VAL A 13 16.74 6.74 -5.88
N GLU A 14 17.42 6.00 -6.75
CA GLU A 14 17.86 6.47 -8.06
C GLU A 14 16.77 6.25 -9.12
N LEU A 15 16.85 6.96 -10.23
CA LEU A 15 15.96 6.72 -11.37
C LEU A 15 16.24 5.34 -11.97
N GLY A 16 15.19 4.59 -12.27
CA GLY A 16 15.26 3.20 -12.74
C GLY A 16 15.17 2.15 -11.63
N ASP A 17 15.31 2.54 -10.36
CA ASP A 17 15.17 1.62 -9.22
C ASP A 17 13.77 1.04 -9.10
N SER A 18 13.65 -0.02 -8.29
CA SER A 18 12.37 -0.59 -7.88
C SER A 18 12.22 -0.53 -6.36
N VAL A 19 11.08 -0.02 -5.90
CA VAL A 19 10.72 0.11 -4.49
C VAL A 19 9.77 -1.00 -4.11
N ASN A 20 10.01 -1.67 -2.98
CA ASN A 20 9.06 -2.63 -2.39
C ASN A 20 8.76 -2.25 -0.95
N VAL A 21 7.50 -2.00 -0.66
CA VAL A 21 6.99 -1.68 0.69
C VAL A 21 6.08 -2.81 1.14
N SER A 22 6.23 -3.25 2.39
CA SER A 22 5.33 -4.22 3.02
C SER A 22 4.62 -3.59 4.21
N VAL A 23 3.32 -3.87 4.30
CA VAL A 23 2.43 -3.30 5.31
C VAL A 23 1.65 -4.41 5.94
N ASP A 24 1.69 -4.49 7.27
CA ASP A 24 0.81 -5.37 8.01
C ASP A 24 -0.49 -4.64 8.36
N VAL A 25 -1.59 -5.19 7.87
CA VAL A 25 -2.93 -4.72 8.17
C VAL A 25 -3.62 -5.69 9.09
N LEU A 26 -4.03 -5.18 10.25
CA LEU A 26 -4.87 -5.92 11.20
C LEU A 26 -6.34 -5.69 10.84
N LEU A 27 -7.05 -6.77 10.53
CA LEU A 27 -8.47 -6.78 10.21
C LEU A 27 -9.24 -7.48 11.32
N ALA A 28 -10.43 -6.98 11.63
CA ALA A 28 -11.37 -7.75 12.43
C ALA A 28 -11.87 -8.97 11.65
N LEU A 29 -12.30 -10.01 12.37
CA LEU A 29 -12.80 -11.25 11.78
C LEU A 29 -13.94 -10.96 10.79
N ASN A 30 -13.91 -11.58 9.61
CA ASN A 30 -14.88 -11.43 8.52
C ASN A 30 -14.89 -10.07 7.78
N HIS A 31 -13.97 -9.16 8.09
CA HIS A 31 -13.81 -7.94 7.29
C HIS A 31 -13.07 -8.27 5.98
N GLN A 32 -13.44 -7.57 4.90
CA GLN A 32 -12.74 -7.60 3.63
C GLN A 32 -11.88 -6.35 3.47
N LEU A 33 -10.65 -6.52 3.00
CA LEU A 33 -9.76 -5.40 2.67
C LEU A 33 -10.02 -4.93 1.23
N THR A 34 -10.10 -3.61 1.06
CA THR A 34 -10.03 -2.95 -0.24
C THR A 34 -8.88 -1.96 -0.22
N VAL A 35 -8.07 -1.96 -1.28
CA VAL A 35 -6.97 -1.00 -1.46
C VAL A 35 -7.28 -0.14 -2.68
N LEU A 36 -7.27 1.18 -2.46
CA LEU A 36 -7.50 2.17 -3.49
C LEU A 36 -6.22 2.96 -3.76
N TYR A 37 -5.87 3.09 -5.04
CA TYR A 37 -4.84 3.99 -5.53
C TYR A 37 -5.44 4.87 -6.62
N GLN A 38 -5.27 6.19 -6.53
CA GLN A 38 -5.92 7.15 -7.45
C GLN A 38 -7.44 6.90 -7.63
N LYS A 39 -8.13 6.55 -6.53
CA LYS A 39 -9.57 6.19 -6.51
C LYS A 39 -9.96 4.92 -7.29
N GLN A 40 -9.00 4.08 -7.69
CA GLN A 40 -9.26 2.79 -8.34
C GLN A 40 -8.92 1.62 -7.39
N ASN A 41 -9.73 0.56 -7.43
CA ASN A 41 -9.42 -0.68 -6.73
C ASN A 41 -8.24 -1.39 -7.41
N VAL A 42 -7.19 -1.68 -6.64
CA VAL A 42 -5.93 -2.25 -7.15
C VAL A 42 -5.53 -3.55 -6.43
N LEU A 43 -6.48 -4.22 -5.79
CA LEU A 43 -6.19 -5.46 -5.06
C LEU A 43 -5.61 -6.55 -5.99
N ASN A 44 -4.49 -7.18 -5.59
CA ASN A 44 -3.83 -8.25 -6.33
C ASN A 44 -3.50 -7.91 -7.80
N LYS A 45 -3.27 -6.63 -8.09
CA LYS A 45 -2.92 -6.14 -9.42
C LYS A 45 -1.41 -6.01 -9.53
N CYS A 46 -0.78 -6.77 -10.43
CA CYS A 46 0.64 -6.60 -10.78
C CYS A 46 0.81 -6.28 -12.25
N GLY A 47 1.09 -5.00 -12.53
CA GLY A 47 1.49 -4.52 -13.85
C GLY A 47 3.00 -4.28 -13.92
N THR A 48 3.45 -3.78 -15.06
CA THR A 48 4.85 -3.44 -15.30
C THR A 48 5.35 -2.36 -14.33
N LYS A 49 4.53 -1.35 -14.06
CA LYS A 49 4.89 -0.18 -13.24
C LYS A 49 4.55 -0.30 -11.76
N LEU A 50 3.32 -0.72 -11.44
CA LEU A 50 2.80 -0.85 -10.08
C LEU A 50 2.33 -2.28 -9.85
N CYS A 51 2.77 -2.89 -8.75
CA CYS A 51 2.33 -4.19 -8.29
C CYS A 51 1.85 -4.11 -6.84
N VAL A 52 0.60 -4.49 -6.60
CA VAL A 52 0.00 -4.56 -5.28
C VAL A 52 -0.45 -5.99 -5.07
N GLN A 53 0.09 -6.64 -4.05
CA GLN A 53 -0.26 -8.00 -3.68
C GLN A 53 -0.75 -8.02 -2.25
N THR A 54 -1.83 -8.76 -1.99
CA THR A 54 -2.27 -9.06 -0.64
C THR A 54 -2.01 -10.53 -0.37
N SER A 55 -1.45 -10.83 0.80
CA SER A 55 -1.32 -12.19 1.29
C SER A 55 -2.17 -12.35 2.54
N GLU A 56 -3.02 -13.38 2.53
CA GLU A 56 -3.66 -13.85 3.76
C GLU A 56 -2.58 -14.60 4.55
N THR A 57 -2.23 -14.07 5.72
CA THR A 57 -1.44 -14.87 6.67
C THR A 57 -2.38 -15.90 7.32
N MET A 58 -1.87 -17.05 7.78
CA MET A 58 -2.71 -18.12 8.37
C MET A 58 -3.65 -17.65 9.48
N ASN A 59 -3.37 -16.49 10.07
CA ASN A 59 -4.26 -15.78 10.99
C ASN A 59 -5.20 -14.85 10.20
N LYS A 60 -6.49 -15.21 10.13
CA LYS A 60 -7.56 -14.47 9.41
C LYS A 60 -7.72 -12.98 9.76
N TRP A 61 -7.03 -12.50 10.80
CA TRP A 61 -7.06 -11.13 11.29
C TRP A 61 -5.82 -10.32 10.91
N ARG A 62 -4.83 -10.89 10.21
CA ARG A 62 -3.66 -10.17 9.69
C ARG A 62 -3.50 -10.43 8.19
N GLN A 63 -3.52 -9.37 7.41
CA GLN A 63 -3.20 -9.40 5.99
C GLN A 63 -1.94 -8.56 5.75
N GLN A 64 -1.00 -9.09 4.99
CA GLN A 64 0.16 -8.31 4.55
C GLN A 64 -0.09 -7.80 3.13
N ILE A 65 0.04 -6.50 2.94
CA ILE A 65 0.00 -5.84 1.64
C ILE A 65 1.45 -5.57 1.22
N LYS A 66 1.81 -5.98 0.01
CA LYS A 66 3.09 -5.66 -0.63
C LYS A 66 2.81 -4.72 -1.79
N ILE A 67 3.47 -3.57 -1.79
CA ILE A 67 3.39 -2.55 -2.84
C ILE A 67 4.77 -2.43 -3.48
N GLY A 68 4.87 -2.86 -4.72
CA GLY A 68 6.03 -2.73 -5.59
C GLY A 68 5.84 -1.63 -6.61
N ILE A 69 6.82 -0.74 -6.77
CA ILE A 69 6.85 0.30 -7.80
C ILE A 69 8.15 0.13 -8.56
N ASN A 70 8.06 -0.26 -9.83
CA ASN A 70 9.23 -0.58 -10.64
C ASN A 70 9.65 0.60 -11.52
N ASN A 71 10.92 0.61 -11.93
CA ASN A 71 11.47 1.55 -12.92
C ASN A 71 11.12 3.02 -12.59
N ILE A 72 11.49 3.48 -11.40
CA ILE A 72 11.15 4.83 -10.88
C ILE A 72 11.57 5.92 -11.86
N THR A 73 10.66 6.85 -12.13
CA THR A 73 10.87 8.02 -12.98
C THR A 73 10.67 9.30 -12.17
N THR A 74 10.99 10.45 -12.75
CA THR A 74 10.77 11.76 -12.11
C THR A 74 9.30 12.04 -11.81
N GLN A 75 8.36 11.41 -12.53
CA GLN A 75 6.91 11.55 -12.29
C GLN A 75 6.43 10.79 -11.05
N ASP A 76 7.20 9.80 -10.58
CA ASP A 76 6.86 9.01 -9.40
C ASP A 76 7.37 9.65 -8.10
N MET A 77 8.17 10.72 -8.20
CA MET A 77 8.73 11.42 -7.05
C MET A 77 7.65 12.16 -6.27
N GLY A 78 7.77 12.17 -4.94
CA GLY A 78 6.81 12.77 -4.02
C GLY A 78 5.92 11.73 -3.34
N ASN A 79 4.71 12.15 -2.98
CA ASN A 79 3.82 11.35 -2.14
C ASN A 79 2.84 10.51 -2.98
N LEU A 80 2.87 9.20 -2.77
CA LEU A 80 1.89 8.26 -3.29
C LEU A 80 0.97 7.80 -2.15
N THR A 81 -0.30 8.18 -2.24
CA THR A 81 -1.30 7.83 -1.21
C THR A 81 -2.12 6.62 -1.63
N PHE A 82 -2.17 5.63 -0.75
CA PHE A 82 -3.01 4.44 -0.84
C PHE A 82 -4.07 4.48 0.27
N THR A 83 -5.34 4.38 -0.08
CA THR A 83 -6.42 4.28 0.90
C THR A 83 -6.75 2.81 1.11
N MET A 84 -6.63 2.34 2.34
CA MET A 84 -6.94 0.96 2.75
C MET A 84 -8.23 0.99 3.55
N CYS A 85 -9.25 0.28 3.09
CA CYS A 85 -10.55 0.19 3.74
C CYS A 85 -10.81 -1.24 4.19
N SER A 86 -11.19 -1.38 5.45
CA SER A 86 -11.71 -2.60 6.04
C SER A 86 -13.23 -2.52 6.02
N ASN A 87 -13.88 -3.40 5.26
CA ASN A 87 -15.32 -3.40 5.01
C ASN A 87 -15.98 -4.61 5.68
N PHE A 88 -17.01 -4.38 6.50
CA PHE A 88 -17.88 -5.43 7.04
C PHE A 88 -19.32 -4.94 7.11
N LYS A 89 -20.19 -5.55 6.30
CA LYS A 89 -21.61 -5.17 6.19
C LYS A 89 -21.74 -3.65 5.92
N ALA A 90 -22.38 -2.91 6.83
CA ALA A 90 -22.64 -1.48 6.72
C ALA A 90 -21.51 -0.60 7.32
N GLU A 91 -20.48 -1.22 7.92
CA GLU A 91 -19.38 -0.49 8.54
C GLU A 91 -18.11 -0.60 7.69
N SER A 92 -17.53 0.56 7.37
CA SER A 92 -16.27 0.68 6.65
C SER A 92 -15.32 1.58 7.44
N PHE A 93 -14.12 1.08 7.71
CA PHE A 93 -13.04 1.84 8.34
C PHE A 93 -11.92 2.01 7.32
N CYS A 94 -11.63 3.25 6.94
CA CYS A 94 -10.59 3.56 5.97
C CYS A 94 -9.42 4.30 6.63
N THR A 95 -8.21 3.97 6.22
CA THR A 95 -6.99 4.70 6.58
C THR A 95 -6.14 4.96 5.35
N ASN A 96 -5.39 6.06 5.34
CA ASN A 96 -4.51 6.41 4.25
C ASN A 96 -3.07 6.08 4.62
N MET A 97 -2.39 5.30 3.80
CA MET A 97 -0.93 5.16 3.83
C MET A 97 -0.32 6.07 2.77
N THR A 98 0.79 6.70 3.11
CA THR A 98 1.61 7.43 2.14
C THR A 98 2.96 6.72 1.97
N ILE A 99 3.39 6.55 0.72
CA ILE A 99 4.77 6.23 0.35
C ILE A 99 5.37 7.49 -0.26
N THR A 100 6.38 8.06 0.39
CA THR A 100 7.12 9.21 -0.09
C THR A 100 8.38 8.73 -0.80
N ILE A 101 8.49 9.03 -2.09
CA ILE A 101 9.65 8.69 -2.91
C ILE A 101 10.48 9.96 -3.10
N LEU A 102 11.72 9.92 -2.63
CA LEU A 102 12.67 11.03 -2.73
C LEU A 102 13.88 10.59 -3.55
N PRO A 103 14.58 11.53 -4.21
CA PRO A 103 15.85 11.23 -4.84
C PRO A 103 16.89 10.84 -3.79
N LEU A 104 17.77 9.90 -4.15
CA LEU A 104 18.88 9.46 -3.31
C LEU A 104 19.86 10.60 -3.04
N HIS A 105 20.11 11.42 -4.06
CA HIS A 105 20.93 12.61 -3.97
C HIS A 105 20.03 13.85 -3.97
N GLU A 106 20.12 14.66 -2.93
CA GLU A 106 19.59 16.03 -2.99
C GLU A 106 20.50 16.86 -3.93
N PRO A 107 19.92 17.79 -4.71
CA PRO A 107 20.69 18.68 -5.58
C PRO A 107 21.64 19.59 -4.79
#